data_AF-A0A9N8ECY6-F1
#
_entry.id   AF-A0A9N8ECY6-F1
#
_cell.length_a   1.000
_cell.length_b   1.000
_cell.length_c   1.000
_cell.angle_alpha   90.00
_cell.angle_beta   90.00
_cell.angle_gamma   90.00
#
_symmetry.space_group_name_H-M   'P 1'
#
loop_
_entity.id
_entity.type
_entity.pdbx_description
1 polymer ?
#
loop_
_entity_poly.entity_id
_entity_poly.type
_entity_poly.pdbx_seq_one_letter_code
_entity_poly.pdbx_strand_id
1 'polypeptide(L)'
;MTTTQSSPTITAAAVLGNFIFLGPLLWIQELLQNLLTRAVTGDWGWIYPRSPHEWWSFHTMPSWGAVAAVWFALNVRFLHQQSVLVRLLIMATIGWVIEYLNGFVQEATGSEGLQVWPGSPLRYVTYGCFLWWIQNGVTWFVLNEGLARVGSAIAQSNLLGGKDISEGKKAE
;
A
#
# COMPACT_ATOMS: atom_id res chain seq x y z
N MET A 1 -24.81 26.92 -11.54
CA MET A 1 -24.07 26.87 -10.26
C MET A 1 -23.09 25.70 -10.34
N THR A 2 -21.83 25.99 -10.62
CA THR A 2 -20.73 25.03 -10.56
C THR A 2 -20.29 24.93 -9.10
N THR A 3 -20.66 23.85 -8.42
CA THR A 3 -20.08 23.50 -7.13
C THR A 3 -18.60 23.23 -7.35
N THR A 4 -17.75 24.13 -6.89
CA THR A 4 -16.30 23.91 -6.80
C THR A 4 -16.09 22.77 -5.81
N GLN A 5 -16.02 21.53 -6.30
CA GLN A 5 -15.53 20.40 -5.52
C GLN A 5 -14.11 20.76 -5.09
N SER A 6 -13.91 21.00 -3.79
CA SER A 6 -12.58 21.19 -3.24
C SER A 6 -11.74 19.96 -3.57
N SER A 7 -10.62 20.16 -4.27
CA SER A 7 -9.69 19.08 -4.57
C SER A 7 -9.28 18.38 -3.28
N PRO A 8 -9.22 17.04 -3.26
CA PRO A 8 -8.82 16.32 -2.07
C PRO A 8 -7.40 16.75 -1.65
N THR A 9 -7.26 17.21 -0.41
CA THR A 9 -5.99 17.74 0.13
C THR A 9 -5.11 16.59 0.61
N ILE A 10 -3.86 16.55 0.16
CA ILE A 10 -2.84 15.67 0.73
C ILE A 10 -2.41 16.27 2.07
N THR A 11 -2.71 15.57 3.17
CA THR A 11 -2.23 15.95 4.51
C THR A 11 -1.08 15.04 4.92
N ALA A 12 -0.14 15.57 5.70
CA ALA A 12 0.95 14.76 6.27
C ALA A 12 0.42 13.59 7.10
N ALA A 13 -0.69 13.79 7.82
CA ALA A 13 -1.36 12.74 8.58
C ALA A 13 -1.89 11.61 7.68
N ALA A 14 -2.47 11.92 6.51
CA ALA A 14 -2.97 10.91 5.59
C ALA A 14 -1.85 10.12 4.91
N VAL A 15 -0.76 10.81 4.55
CA VAL A 15 0.46 10.16 4.01
C VAL A 15 1.08 9.24 5.07
N LEU A 16 1.23 9.73 6.30
CA LEU A 16 1.76 8.96 7.41
C LEU A 16 0.86 7.78 7.78
N GLY A 17 -0.46 7.97 7.72
CA GLY A 17 -1.43 6.89 7.92
C GLY A 17 -1.28 5.78 6.87
N ASN A 18 -1.07 6.13 5.60
CA ASN A 18 -0.78 5.14 4.56
C ASN A 18 0.54 4.41 4.85
N PHE A 19 1.58 5.13 5.26
CA PHE A 19 2.87 4.52 5.60
C PHE A 19 2.75 3.53 6.77
N ILE A 20 2.14 3.95 7.88
CA ILE A 20 2.11 3.20 9.15
C ILE A 20 1.04 2.09 9.14
N PHE A 21 -0.11 2.30 8.50
CA PHE A 21 -1.21 1.33 8.54
C PHE A 21 -1.28 0.47 7.29
N LEU A 22 -1.17 1.06 6.09
CA LEU A 22 -1.25 0.27 4.86
C LEU A 22 0.06 -0.42 4.50
N GLY A 23 1.20 0.18 4.84
CA GLY A 23 2.52 -0.43 4.67
C GLY A 23 2.61 -1.84 5.27
N PRO A 24 2.32 -2.03 6.58
CA PRO A 24 2.33 -3.35 7.20
C PRO A 24 1.32 -4.35 6.61
N LEU A 25 0.18 -3.88 6.11
CA LEU A 25 -0.82 -4.76 5.47
C LEU A 25 -0.34 -5.25 4.10
N LEU A 26 0.27 -4.37 3.30
CA LEU A 26 0.88 -4.75 2.02
C LEU A 26 2.10 -5.64 2.23
N TRP A 27 2.87 -5.40 3.30
CA TRP A 27 3.91 -6.31 3.76
C TRP A 27 3.29 -7.68 4.07
N ILE A 28 2.31 -7.82 4.98
CA ILE A 28 1.66 -9.13 5.22
C ILE A 28 1.13 -9.80 3.93
N GLN A 29 0.69 -9.03 2.94
CA GLN A 29 0.32 -9.56 1.64
C GLN A 29 1.50 -10.19 0.86
N GLU A 30 2.70 -9.61 0.90
CA GLU A 30 3.93 -10.21 0.36
C GLU A 30 4.17 -11.60 0.99
N LEU A 31 3.95 -11.75 2.29
CA LEU A 31 4.02 -13.06 2.97
C LEU A 31 3.01 -14.06 2.39
N LEU A 32 1.75 -13.64 2.22
CA LEU A 32 0.71 -14.49 1.65
C LEU A 32 1.02 -14.90 0.22
N GLN A 33 1.55 -13.97 -0.59
CA GLN A 33 2.00 -14.26 -1.95
C GLN A 33 3.15 -15.28 -1.96
N ASN A 34 4.06 -15.20 -0.99
CA ASN A 34 5.18 -16.14 -0.89
C ASN A 34 4.71 -17.55 -0.45
N LEU A 35 3.78 -17.61 0.50
CA LEU A 35 3.12 -18.86 0.92
C LEU A 35 2.34 -19.50 -0.23
N LEU A 36 1.61 -18.71 -1.00
CA LEU A 36 0.89 -19.18 -2.18
C LEU A 36 1.84 -19.72 -3.24
N THR A 37 2.94 -19.02 -3.51
CA THR A 37 3.96 -19.46 -4.46
C THR A 37 4.53 -20.81 -4.05
N ARG A 38 4.84 -20.99 -2.77
CA ARG A 38 5.31 -22.28 -2.23
C ARG A 38 4.26 -23.38 -2.37
N ALA A 39 3.00 -23.09 -2.10
CA ALA A 39 1.92 -24.07 -2.23
C ALA A 39 1.74 -24.56 -3.68
N VAL A 40 1.99 -23.71 -4.67
CA VAL A 40 1.80 -24.03 -6.09
C VAL A 40 3.05 -24.64 -6.72
N THR A 41 4.24 -24.13 -6.39
CA THR A 41 5.49 -24.47 -7.08
C THR A 41 6.40 -25.40 -6.28
N GLY A 42 6.17 -25.55 -4.98
CA GLY A 42 7.07 -26.23 -4.04
C GLY A 42 8.18 -25.34 -3.48
N ASP A 43 8.46 -24.20 -4.12
CA ASP A 43 9.54 -23.28 -3.77
C ASP A 43 9.03 -21.92 -3.31
N TRP A 44 9.83 -21.22 -2.50
CA TRP A 44 9.55 -19.84 -2.14
C TRP A 44 9.73 -18.92 -3.34
N GLY A 45 8.79 -18.03 -3.57
CA GLY A 45 8.86 -17.03 -4.62
C GLY A 45 9.95 -15.98 -4.37
N TRP A 46 10.00 -15.47 -3.15
CA TRP A 46 11.04 -14.56 -2.66
C TRP A 46 11.86 -15.20 -1.57
N ILE A 47 13.17 -15.00 -1.66
CA ILE A 47 14.17 -15.43 -0.69
C ILE A 47 14.78 -14.16 -0.09
N TYR A 48 15.16 -14.16 1.18
CA TYR A 48 15.78 -13.03 1.87
C TYR A 48 16.95 -13.58 2.70
N PRO A 49 18.15 -13.75 2.11
CA PRO A 49 19.24 -14.51 2.74
C PRO A 49 19.69 -13.97 4.11
N ARG A 50 19.51 -12.67 4.36
CA ARG A 50 19.87 -12.03 5.64
C ARG A 50 18.73 -12.03 6.66
N SER A 51 17.55 -12.50 6.31
CA SER A 51 16.45 -12.65 7.25
C SER A 51 16.58 -13.96 8.03
N PRO A 52 16.30 -13.99 9.35
CA PRO A 52 16.19 -15.23 10.12
C PRO A 52 15.16 -16.23 9.57
N HIS A 53 14.21 -15.74 8.77
CA HIS A 53 13.19 -16.58 8.15
C HIS A 53 13.53 -16.98 6.72
N GLU A 54 14.51 -16.37 6.04
CA GLU A 54 14.91 -16.64 4.65
C GLU A 54 13.84 -16.48 3.55
N TRP A 55 12.55 -16.44 3.87
CA TRP A 55 11.42 -16.29 2.93
C TRP A 55 10.47 -15.15 3.35
N TRP A 56 10.86 -14.39 4.38
CA TRP A 56 10.11 -13.26 4.89
C TRP A 56 11.03 -12.30 5.61
N SER A 57 10.89 -10.98 5.46
CA SER A 57 11.82 -10.04 6.07
C SER A 57 11.16 -8.77 6.57
N PHE A 58 11.40 -8.43 7.84
CA PHE A 58 10.97 -7.15 8.41
C PHE A 58 11.68 -5.94 7.77
N HIS A 59 12.84 -6.16 7.15
CA HIS A 59 13.59 -5.08 6.49
C HIS A 59 12.88 -4.52 5.26
N THR A 60 11.91 -5.24 4.67
CA THR A 60 11.12 -4.75 3.52
C THR A 60 9.91 -3.91 3.93
N MET A 61 9.50 -3.96 5.21
CA MET A 61 8.31 -3.23 5.69
C MET A 61 8.37 -1.72 5.43
N PRO A 62 9.49 -1.00 5.66
CA PRO A 62 9.57 0.43 5.32
C PRO A 62 9.37 0.70 3.83
N SER A 63 9.82 -0.19 2.95
CA SER A 63 9.62 -0.06 1.50
C SER A 63 8.15 -0.18 1.12
N TRP A 64 7.41 -1.10 1.74
CA TRP A 64 5.95 -1.19 1.56
C TRP A 64 5.22 0.06 2.07
N GLY A 65 5.65 0.60 3.22
CA GLY A 65 5.14 1.88 3.73
C GLY A 65 5.36 3.02 2.74
N ALA A 66 6.57 3.11 2.17
CA ALA A 66 6.90 4.12 1.17
C ALA A 66 6.04 3.99 -0.10
N VAL A 67 5.84 2.76 -0.59
CA VAL A 67 4.97 2.49 -1.75
C VAL A 67 3.54 2.93 -1.47
N ALA A 68 2.96 2.55 -0.32
CA ALA A 68 1.60 2.95 0.06
C ALA A 68 1.43 4.48 0.13
N ALA A 69 2.42 5.17 0.72
CA ALA A 69 2.44 6.63 0.83
C ALA A 69 2.53 7.31 -0.55
N VAL A 70 3.40 6.81 -1.43
CA VAL A 70 3.55 7.32 -2.81
C VAL A 70 2.27 7.10 -3.60
N TRP A 71 1.68 5.91 -3.53
CA TRP A 71 0.41 5.60 -4.18
C TRP A 71 -0.73 6.50 -3.71
N PHE A 72 -0.83 6.78 -2.41
CA PHE A 72 -1.79 7.73 -1.89
C PHE A 72 -1.60 9.12 -2.49
N ALA A 73 -0.37 9.66 -2.43
CA ALA A 73 -0.08 10.99 -2.94
C ALA A 73 -0.37 11.10 -4.44
N LEU A 74 -0.01 10.09 -5.22
CA LEU A 74 -0.28 10.05 -6.66
C LEU A 74 -1.78 9.97 -6.95
N ASN A 75 -2.49 9.08 -6.26
CA ASN A 75 -3.93 8.90 -6.45
C ASN A 75 -4.68 10.21 -6.16
N VAL A 76 -4.38 10.88 -5.05
CA VAL A 76 -5.01 12.14 -4.68
C VAL A 76 -4.61 13.26 -5.65
N ARG A 77 -3.32 13.44 -5.94
CA ARG A 77 -2.83 14.61 -6.69
C ARG A 77 -3.11 14.55 -8.18
N PHE A 78 -2.98 13.38 -8.79
CA PHE A 78 -2.90 13.23 -10.25
C PHE A 78 -3.90 12.23 -10.81
N LEU A 79 -4.18 11.14 -10.10
CA LEU A 79 -4.95 10.03 -10.68
C LEU A 79 -6.44 10.04 -10.31
N HIS A 80 -6.90 10.95 -9.45
CA HIS A 80 -8.27 10.95 -8.90
C HIS A 80 -9.39 11.12 -9.95
N GLN A 81 -9.09 11.53 -11.18
CA GLN A 81 -10.03 11.61 -12.30
C GLN A 81 -9.93 10.42 -13.27
N GLN A 82 -8.93 9.56 -13.12
CA GLN A 82 -8.70 8.42 -14.04
C GLN A 82 -9.61 7.24 -13.69
N SER A 83 -9.85 6.34 -14.65
CA SER A 83 -10.56 5.09 -14.37
C SER A 83 -9.76 4.18 -13.43
N VAL A 84 -10.43 3.35 -12.63
CA VAL A 84 -9.77 2.45 -11.66
C VAL A 84 -8.70 1.58 -12.32
N LEU A 85 -8.99 1.04 -13.51
CA LEU A 85 -8.03 0.24 -14.27
C LEU A 85 -6.75 1.01 -14.61
N VAL A 86 -6.87 2.25 -15.10
CA VAL A 86 -5.71 3.09 -15.43
C VAL A 86 -4.88 3.38 -14.18
N ARG A 87 -5.54 3.67 -13.05
CA ARG A 87 -4.83 3.89 -11.78
C ARG A 87 -4.07 2.66 -11.33
N LEU A 88 -4.69 1.48 -11.40
CA LEU A 88 -4.07 0.21 -11.06
C LEU A 88 -2.83 -0.06 -11.90
N LEU A 89 -2.90 0.15 -13.22
CA LEU A 89 -1.76 -0.03 -14.12
C LEU A 89 -0.62 0.95 -13.82
N ILE A 90 -0.94 2.22 -13.57
CA ILE A 90 0.06 3.22 -13.20
C ILE A 90 0.71 2.87 -11.85
N MET A 91 -0.08 2.55 -10.85
CA MET A 91 0.41 2.17 -9.52
C MET A 91 1.28 0.91 -9.58
N ALA A 92 0.85 -0.12 -10.32
CA ALA A 92 1.62 -1.33 -10.52
C ALA A 92 2.96 -1.04 -11.20
N THR A 93 2.96 -0.20 -12.23
CA THR A 93 4.18 0.24 -12.93
C THR A 93 5.12 0.98 -11.98
N ILE A 94 4.59 1.89 -11.17
CA ILE A 94 5.40 2.68 -10.23
C ILE A 94 5.96 1.80 -9.12
N GLY A 95 5.17 0.88 -8.57
CA GLY A 95 5.63 -0.07 -7.56
C GLY A 95 6.76 -0.94 -8.10
N TRP A 96 6.57 -1.50 -9.30
CA TRP A 96 7.58 -2.27 -10.01
C TRP A 96 8.88 -1.49 -10.26
N VAL A 97 8.78 -0.22 -10.69
CA VAL A 97 9.97 0.64 -10.89
C VAL A 97 10.65 0.97 -9.56
N ILE A 98 9.90 1.34 -8.52
CA ILE A 98 10.47 1.67 -7.19
C ILE A 98 11.22 0.47 -6.63
N GLU A 99 10.67 -0.71 -6.79
CA GLU A 99 11.30 -1.94 -6.36
C GLU A 99 12.58 -2.25 -7.14
N TYR A 100 12.56 -2.07 -8.46
CA TYR A 100 13.77 -2.18 -9.28
C TYR A 100 14.87 -1.23 -8.78
N LEU A 101 14.53 0.03 -8.52
CA LEU A 101 15.45 1.03 -8.00
C LEU A 101 15.95 0.68 -6.59
N ASN A 102 15.07 0.22 -5.71
CA ASN A 102 15.43 -0.24 -4.37
C ASN A 102 16.41 -1.42 -4.45
N GLY A 103 16.18 -2.38 -5.35
CA GLY A 103 17.08 -3.50 -5.60
C GLY A 103 18.47 -3.02 -6.00
N PHE A 104 18.55 -2.08 -6.95
CA PHE A 104 19.82 -1.51 -7.41
C PHE A 104 20.58 -0.76 -6.31
N VAL A 105 19.89 0.07 -5.52
CA VAL A 105 20.52 0.78 -4.39
C VAL A 105 21.05 -0.21 -3.36
N GLN A 106 20.27 -1.24 -3.05
CA GLN A 106 20.65 -2.27 -2.08
C GLN A 106 21.81 -3.15 -2.53
N GLU A 107 21.98 -3.33 -3.84
CA GLU A 107 23.19 -3.88 -4.46
C GLU A 107 24.41 -3.00 -4.25
N ALA A 108 24.29 -1.71 -4.56
CA ALA A 108 25.39 -0.76 -4.40
C ALA A 108 25.83 -0.58 -2.94
N THR A 109 24.91 -0.66 -1.98
CA THR A 109 25.20 -0.49 -0.54
C THR A 109 25.58 -1.79 0.18
N GLY A 110 25.57 -2.94 -0.52
CA GLY A 110 25.82 -4.25 0.09
C GLY A 110 24.78 -4.61 1.16
N SER A 111 23.61 -3.97 1.17
CA SER A 111 22.51 -4.26 2.09
C SER A 111 21.55 -5.21 1.40
N GLU A 112 21.59 -6.49 1.76
CA GLU A 112 20.86 -7.53 1.04
C GLU A 112 19.40 -7.70 1.48
N GLY A 113 18.59 -6.63 1.46
CA GLY A 113 17.21 -6.65 1.94
C GLY A 113 16.13 -6.87 0.87
N LEU A 114 16.34 -6.38 -0.36
CA LEU A 114 15.37 -6.40 -1.48
C LEU A 114 16.03 -6.67 -2.84
N GLN A 115 17.25 -7.16 -2.86
CA GLN A 115 17.90 -7.44 -4.12
C GLN A 115 17.17 -8.55 -4.84
N VAL A 116 17.21 -8.45 -6.16
CA VAL A 116 16.91 -9.48 -7.14
C VAL A 116 17.76 -10.71 -6.81
N TRP A 117 17.35 -11.54 -5.85
CA TRP A 117 18.22 -12.60 -5.35
C TRP A 117 18.52 -13.57 -6.49
N PRO A 118 19.80 -13.87 -6.74
CA PRO A 118 20.18 -15.00 -7.58
C PRO A 118 19.68 -16.27 -6.87
N GLY A 119 18.45 -16.68 -7.19
CA GLY A 119 17.78 -17.83 -6.56
C GLY A 119 16.28 -17.65 -6.37
N SER A 120 15.76 -16.43 -6.25
CA SER A 120 14.30 -16.21 -6.14
C SER A 120 13.62 -16.50 -7.48
N PRO A 121 12.64 -17.42 -7.56
CA PRO A 121 11.82 -17.64 -8.75
C PRO A 121 11.04 -16.38 -9.16
N LEU A 122 10.52 -15.64 -8.18
CA LEU A 122 9.88 -14.34 -8.38
C LEU A 122 10.91 -13.23 -8.27
N ARG A 123 11.86 -13.19 -9.21
CA ARG A 123 12.71 -12.00 -9.37
C ARG A 123 11.78 -10.83 -9.64
N TYR A 124 11.75 -9.86 -8.74
CA TYR A 124 10.82 -8.72 -8.77
C TYR A 124 10.85 -7.87 -10.06
N VAL A 125 11.85 -8.07 -10.92
CA VAL A 125 12.01 -7.43 -12.23
C VAL A 125 11.44 -8.26 -13.40
N THR A 126 11.01 -9.50 -13.17
CA THR A 126 10.42 -10.32 -14.23
C THR A 126 8.98 -9.87 -14.50
N TYR A 127 8.54 -10.01 -15.75
CA TYR A 127 7.18 -9.63 -16.14
C TYR A 127 6.08 -10.33 -15.33
N GLY A 128 6.35 -11.53 -14.78
CA GLY A 128 5.44 -12.23 -13.88
C GLY A 128 5.13 -11.47 -12.60
N CYS A 129 6.10 -10.72 -12.06
CA CYS A 129 5.91 -9.91 -10.85
C CYS A 129 5.02 -8.69 -11.06
N PHE A 130 4.82 -8.26 -12.31
CA PHE A 130 3.89 -7.17 -12.60
C PHE A 130 2.44 -7.51 -12.21
N LEU A 131 2.04 -8.78 -12.32
CA LEU A 131 0.72 -9.22 -11.89
C LEU A 131 0.55 -9.12 -10.37
N TRP A 132 1.59 -9.42 -9.60
CA TRP A 132 1.61 -9.20 -8.15
C TRP A 132 1.49 -7.71 -7.81
N TRP A 133 2.12 -6.84 -8.58
CA TRP A 133 1.98 -5.39 -8.43
C TRP A 133 0.57 -4.88 -8.72
N ILE A 134 -0.13 -5.45 -9.71
CA ILE A 134 -1.56 -5.16 -9.92
C ILE A 134 -2.38 -5.61 -8.71
N GLN A 135 -2.15 -6.82 -8.18
CA GLN A 135 -2.83 -7.30 -6.97
C GLN A 135 -2.57 -6.37 -5.78
N ASN A 136 -1.32 -5.94 -5.57
CA ASN A 136 -0.95 -4.99 -4.51
C ASN A 136 -1.74 -3.68 -4.66
N GLY A 137 -1.87 -3.16 -5.88
CA GLY A 137 -2.67 -1.99 -6.19
C GLY A 137 -4.15 -2.18 -5.86
N VAL A 138 -4.73 -3.34 -6.20
CA VAL A 138 -6.13 -3.68 -5.87
C VAL A 138 -6.33 -3.69 -4.35
N THR A 139 -5.46 -4.37 -3.61
CA THR A 139 -5.55 -4.41 -2.14
C THR A 139 -5.44 -3.01 -1.56
N TRP A 140 -4.47 -2.22 -2.01
CA TRP A 140 -4.33 -0.84 -1.56
C TRP A 140 -5.60 -0.02 -1.82
N PHE A 141 -6.23 -0.15 -3.00
CA PHE A 141 -7.48 0.54 -3.30
C PHE A 141 -8.60 0.12 -2.35
N VAL A 142 -8.79 -1.18 -2.15
CA VAL A 142 -9.84 -1.70 -1.25
C VAL A 142 -9.62 -1.22 0.18
N LEU A 143 -8.38 -1.27 0.67
CA LEU A 143 -8.03 -0.83 2.01
C LEU A 143 -8.21 0.68 2.18
N ASN A 144 -7.74 1.48 1.22
CA ASN A 144 -7.82 2.93 1.29
C ASN A 144 -9.27 3.44 1.16
N GLU A 145 -10.08 2.85 0.27
CA GLU A 145 -11.52 3.12 0.17
C GLU A 145 -12.27 2.64 1.43
N GLY A 146 -11.91 1.48 1.97
CA GLY A 146 -12.46 0.96 3.23
C GLY A 146 -12.18 1.90 4.40
N LEU A 147 -10.94 2.36 4.56
CA LEU A 147 -10.55 3.32 5.58
C LEU A 147 -11.30 4.66 5.43
N ALA A 148 -11.46 5.15 4.20
CA ALA A 148 -12.22 6.39 3.95
C ALA A 148 -13.70 6.26 4.35
N ARG A 149 -14.32 5.11 4.09
CA ARG A 149 -15.71 4.82 4.49
C ARG A 149 -15.85 4.72 6.01
N VAL A 150 -14.95 4.02 6.68
CA VAL A 150 -14.95 3.91 8.15
C VAL A 150 -14.75 5.28 8.80
N GLY A 151 -13.79 6.07 8.31
CA GLY A 151 -13.56 7.43 8.80
C GLY A 151 -14.80 8.32 8.65
N SER A 152 -15.48 8.22 7.50
CA SER A 152 -16.72 8.98 7.23
C SER A 152 -17.86 8.54 8.15
N ALA A 153 -18.01 7.23 8.41
CA ALA A 153 -19.02 6.71 9.32
C ALA A 153 -18.82 7.18 10.77
N ILE A 154 -17.57 7.18 11.26
CA ILE A 154 -17.21 7.67 12.60
C ILE A 154 -17.46 9.19 12.70
N ALA A 155 -17.10 9.96 11.67
CA ALA A 155 -17.35 11.39 11.66
C ALA A 155 -18.85 11.70 11.73
N GLN A 156 -19.67 10.95 10.97
CA GLN A 156 -21.13 11.07 11.02
C GLN A 156 -21.70 10.68 12.39
N SER A 157 -21.24 9.59 13.00
CA SER A 157 -21.72 9.18 14.33
C SER A 157 -21.37 10.21 15.42
N ASN A 158 -20.20 10.83 15.34
CA ASN A 158 -19.80 11.87 16.30
C ASN A 158 -20.61 13.17 16.14
N LEU A 159 -20.98 13.53 14.91
CA LEU A 159 -21.87 14.66 14.64
C LEU A 159 -23.29 14.41 15.17
N LEU A 160 -23.78 13.17 15.06
CA LEU A 160 -25.10 12.78 15.56
C LEU A 160 -25.11 12.67 17.10
N GLY A 161 -24.11 12.02 17.70
CA GLY A 161 -24.00 11.91 19.16
C GLY A 161 -23.71 13.23 19.87
N GLY A 162 -23.07 14.20 19.20
CA GLY A 162 -22.89 15.55 19.72
C GLY A 162 -24.17 16.40 19.71
N LYS A 163 -25.11 16.11 18.81
CA LYS A 163 -26.40 16.82 18.73
C LYS A 163 -27.30 16.47 19.92
N ASP A 164 -27.40 15.19 20.28
CA ASP A 164 -28.27 14.71 21.36
C ASP A 164 -27.89 15.28 22.74
N ILE A 165 -26.60 15.54 23.00
CA ILE A 165 -26.13 16.13 24.27
C ILE A 165 -26.47 17.63 24.35
N SER A 166 -26.55 18.32 23.21
CA SER A 166 -26.84 19.77 23.17
C SER A 166 -28.33 20.09 23.30
N GLU A 167 -29.22 19.19 22.88
CA GLU A 167 -30.67 19.38 22.98
C GLU A 167 -31.20 18.97 24.37
N GLY A 168 -30.57 17.99 25.04
CA GLY A 168 -30.92 17.60 26.41
C GLY A 168 -30.57 18.63 27.49
N LYS A 169 -29.63 19.56 27.24
CA LYS A 169 -29.22 20.59 28.21
C LYS A 169 -30.02 21.90 28.17
N LYS A 170 -30.99 22.03 27.27
CA LYS A 170 -31.88 23.21 27.19
C LYS A 170 -33.25 22.98 27.84
N ALA A 171 -33.46 21.82 28.47
CA ALA A 171 -34.74 21.41 29.04
C ALA A 171 -34.80 21.45 30.58
N GLU A 172 -33.81 22.06 31.24
CA GLU A 172 -33.81 22.29 32.71
C GLU A 172 -33.83 23.78 33.05
#